data_AF-A0A537VDT7-F1
#
_entry.id   AF-A0A537VDT7-F1
#
_cell.length_a   1.000
_cell.length_b   1.000
_cell.length_c   1.000
_cell.angle_alpha   90.00
_cell.angle_beta   90.00
_cell.angle_gamma   90.00
#
_symmetry.space_group_name_H-M   'P 1'
#
loop_
_entity.id
_entity.type
_entity.pdbx_description
1 polymer ?
#
loop_
_entity_poly.entity_id
_entity_poly.type
_entity_poly.pdbx_seq_one_letter_code
_entity_poly.pdbx_strand_id
1 'polypeptide(L)'
;RLAGADLPSFSNTETTIPELKDRIAKTIDFLKGLKPAQIDGSEDKAIKITFPSGATREFTGQSLLLTNALPNFYFHCTTAYDILRQCGIELGKRDFMGTPVSL
;
A
#
# COMPACT_ATOMS: atom_id res chain seq x y z
N ARG A 1 1.03 -4.95 -9.46
CA ARG A 1 0.01 -5.88 -10.01
C ARG A 1 -0.78 -5.23 -11.13
N LEU A 2 -1.60 -4.19 -10.86
CA LEU A 2 -2.40 -3.52 -11.90
C LEU A 2 -1.55 -3.02 -13.08
N ALA A 3 -0.42 -2.38 -12.76
CA ALA A 3 0.54 -1.86 -13.73
C ALA A 3 1.33 -2.94 -14.52
N GLY A 4 1.15 -4.23 -14.23
CA GLY A 4 1.95 -5.32 -14.81
C GLY A 4 3.45 -5.27 -14.52
N ALA A 5 3.92 -4.31 -13.72
CA ALA A 5 5.33 -4.16 -13.35
C ALA A 5 5.77 -5.17 -12.30
N ASP A 6 7.05 -5.54 -12.35
CA ASP A 6 7.71 -6.33 -11.32
C ASP A 6 7.67 -5.60 -9.98
N LEU A 7 7.21 -6.29 -8.96
CA LEU A 7 7.07 -5.71 -7.62
C LEU A 7 8.44 -5.68 -6.94
N PRO A 8 8.81 -4.57 -6.28
CA PRO A 8 10.00 -4.54 -5.44
C PRO A 8 9.85 -5.56 -4.31
N SER A 9 10.88 -6.36 -4.11
CA SER A 9 10.98 -7.29 -2.99
C SER A 9 11.71 -6.61 -1.83
N PHE A 10 11.17 -6.77 -0.62
CA PHE A 10 11.78 -6.26 0.62
C PHE A 10 12.06 -7.44 1.55
N SER A 11 13.26 -7.49 2.13
CA SER A 11 13.69 -8.57 3.03
C SER A 11 12.96 -8.58 4.38
N ASN A 12 12.26 -7.49 4.73
CA ASN A 12 11.59 -7.31 6.04
C ASN A 12 12.53 -7.44 7.23
N THR A 13 13.75 -6.88 7.11
CA THR A 13 14.80 -6.95 8.14
C THR A 13 15.04 -5.61 8.82
N GLU A 14 14.17 -4.62 8.63
CA GLU A 14 14.31 -3.30 9.22
C GLU A 14 14.18 -3.36 10.75
N THR A 15 15.10 -2.72 11.47
CA THR A 15 15.12 -2.69 12.95
C THR A 15 15.14 -1.27 13.52
N THR A 16 15.31 -0.27 12.66
CA THR A 16 15.40 1.15 13.07
C THR A 16 14.40 2.02 12.31
N ILE A 17 14.04 3.18 12.90
CA ILE A 17 13.14 4.15 12.25
C ILE A 17 13.71 4.68 10.92
N PRO A 18 15.01 5.00 10.78
CA PRO A 18 15.58 5.40 9.49
C PRO A 18 15.41 4.34 8.40
N GLU A 19 15.60 3.06 8.70
CA GLU A 19 15.39 1.96 7.75
C GLU A 19 13.92 1.86 7.31
N LEU A 20 12.98 2.01 8.25
CA LEU A 20 11.55 2.05 7.93
C LEU A 20 11.19 3.24 7.03
N LYS A 21 11.77 4.42 7.28
CA LYS A 21 11.59 5.60 6.43
C LYS A 21 12.16 5.40 5.02
N ASP A 22 13.34 4.79 4.92
CA ASP A 22 13.96 4.44 3.64
C ASP A 22 13.10 3.46 2.83
N ARG A 23 12.51 2.46 3.50
CA ARG A 23 11.56 1.54 2.86
C ARG A 23 10.32 2.24 2.30
N ILE A 24 9.76 3.20 3.04
CA ILE A 24 8.64 4.03 2.56
C ILE A 24 9.08 4.85 1.34
N ALA A 25 10.24 5.50 1.40
CA ALA A 25 10.78 6.30 0.30
C ALA A 25 10.97 5.47 -0.98
N LYS A 26 11.62 4.29 -0.89
CA LYS A 26 11.79 3.36 -2.01
C LYS A 26 10.47 2.92 -2.63
N THR A 27 9.45 2.71 -1.80
CA THR A 27 8.10 2.36 -2.27
C THR A 27 7.46 3.52 -3.02
N ILE A 28 7.57 4.75 -2.50
CA ILE A 28 7.07 5.96 -3.16
C ILE A 28 7.79 6.17 -4.50
N ASP A 29 9.10 6.01 -4.55
CA ASP A 29 9.89 6.21 -5.78
C ASP A 29 9.55 5.16 -6.85
N PHE A 30 9.35 3.91 -6.45
CA PHE A 30 8.81 2.89 -7.35
C PHE A 30 7.44 3.30 -7.92
N LEU A 31 6.51 3.76 -7.07
CA LEU A 31 5.16 4.18 -7.50
C LEU A 31 5.21 5.38 -8.45
N LYS A 32 6.09 6.36 -8.22
CA LYS A 32 6.30 7.51 -9.11
C LYS A 32 6.81 7.12 -10.50
N GLY A 33 7.48 5.98 -10.62
CA GLY A 33 7.95 5.45 -11.90
C GLY A 33 6.84 4.84 -12.78
N LEU A 34 5.65 4.59 -12.21
CA LEU A 34 4.54 4.00 -12.95
C LEU A 34 3.80 5.06 -13.78
N LYS A 35 3.49 4.73 -15.03
CA LYS A 35 2.73 5.57 -15.95
C LYS A 35 1.23 5.23 -15.88
N PRO A 36 0.31 6.21 -15.98
CA PRO A 36 -1.13 5.94 -16.01
C PRO A 36 -1.54 4.87 -17.03
N ALA A 37 -0.97 4.91 -18.24
CA ALA A 37 -1.21 3.94 -19.31
C ALA A 37 -0.84 2.48 -18.97
N GLN A 38 -0.08 2.24 -17.89
CA GLN A 38 0.18 0.88 -17.40
C GLN A 38 -0.99 0.34 -16.56
N ILE A 39 -1.79 1.22 -15.97
CA ILE A 39 -2.89 0.93 -15.05
C ILE A 39 -4.24 1.06 -15.77
N ASP A 40 -4.40 2.06 -16.64
CA ASP A 40 -5.65 2.31 -17.37
C ASP A 40 -6.06 1.07 -18.20
N GLY A 41 -7.34 0.69 -18.15
CA GLY A 41 -7.82 -0.52 -18.82
C GLY A 41 -7.50 -1.82 -18.05
N SER A 42 -7.04 -1.74 -16.79
CA SER A 42 -6.81 -2.92 -15.95
C SER A 42 -8.02 -3.35 -15.13
N GLU A 43 -9.13 -2.61 -15.19
CA GLU A 43 -10.31 -2.77 -14.33
C GLU A 43 -10.85 -4.19 -14.35
N ASP A 44 -10.97 -4.78 -15.55
CA ASP A 44 -11.51 -6.13 -15.76
C ASP A 44 -10.43 -7.22 -15.91
N LYS A 45 -9.14 -6.88 -15.82
CA LYS A 45 -8.07 -7.88 -15.92
C LYS A 45 -8.19 -8.90 -14.80
N ALA A 46 -8.24 -10.19 -15.16
CA ALA A 46 -8.25 -11.27 -14.19
C ALA A 46 -6.90 -11.36 -13.47
N ILE A 47 -6.90 -11.26 -12.15
CA ILE A 47 -5.72 -11.35 -11.29
C ILE A 47 -5.94 -12.43 -10.25
N LYS A 48 -5.03 -13.41 -10.21
CA LYS A 48 -5.03 -14.47 -9.20
C LYS A 48 -4.02 -14.16 -8.11
N ILE A 49 -4.44 -14.29 -6.86
CA ILE A 49 -3.57 -14.16 -5.69
C ILE A 49 -3.64 -15.45 -4.88
N THR A 50 -2.48 -16.08 -4.71
CA THR A 50 -2.30 -17.19 -3.78
C THR A 50 -1.78 -16.62 -2.46
N PHE A 51 -2.52 -16.87 -1.38
CA PHE A 51 -2.18 -16.43 -0.03
C PHE A 51 -1.20 -17.41 0.62
N PRO A 52 -0.49 -17.01 1.69
CA PRO A 52 0.40 -17.92 2.44
C PRO A 52 -0.28 -19.20 2.95
N SER A 53 -1.60 -19.17 3.15
CA SER A 53 -2.40 -20.35 3.51
C SER A 53 -2.59 -21.37 2.37
N GLY A 54 -2.11 -21.07 1.16
CA GLY A 54 -2.32 -21.88 -0.05
C GLY A 54 -3.65 -21.61 -0.76
N ALA A 55 -4.58 -20.87 -0.13
CA ALA A 55 -5.82 -20.48 -0.79
C ALA A 55 -5.53 -19.52 -1.96
N THR A 56 -6.14 -19.77 -3.12
CA THR A 56 -6.11 -18.84 -4.25
C THR A 56 -7.44 -18.13 -4.38
N ARG A 57 -7.41 -16.80 -4.56
CA ARG A 57 -8.58 -16.00 -4.91
C ARG A 57 -8.36 -15.30 -6.23
N GLU A 58 -9.45 -15.17 -6.98
CA GLU A 58 -9.47 -14.44 -8.25
C GLU A 58 -10.17 -13.10 -8.05
N PHE A 59 -9.62 -12.09 -8.71
CA PHE A 59 -10.11 -10.72 -8.69
C PHE A 59 -10.12 -10.17 -10.11
N THR A 60 -10.94 -9.15 -10.36
CA THR A 60 -10.67 -8.20 -11.43
C THR A 60 -9.67 -7.16 -10.91
N GLY A 61 -9.03 -6.37 -11.77
CA GLY A 61 -8.12 -5.32 -11.31
C GLY A 61 -8.81 -4.32 -10.39
N GLN A 62 -10.04 -3.92 -10.72
CA GLN A 62 -10.85 -3.02 -9.91
C GLN A 62 -11.25 -3.67 -8.58
N SER A 63 -11.71 -4.92 -8.57
CA SER A 63 -12.11 -5.56 -7.31
C SER A 63 -10.89 -5.80 -6.41
N LEU A 64 -9.74 -6.19 -6.98
CA LEU A 64 -8.49 -6.27 -6.24
C LEU A 64 -8.14 -4.95 -5.55
N LEU A 65 -8.25 -3.82 -6.27
CA LEU A 65 -7.91 -2.51 -5.74
C LEU A 65 -8.87 -2.10 -4.62
N LEU A 66 -10.16 -2.10 -4.91
CA LEU A 66 -11.18 -1.49 -4.06
C LEU A 66 -11.56 -2.37 -2.85
N THR A 67 -11.58 -3.69 -3.02
CA THR A 67 -12.10 -4.60 -1.97
C THR A 67 -11.00 -5.33 -1.22
N ASN A 68 -9.76 -5.29 -1.70
CA ASN A 68 -8.63 -5.95 -1.04
C ASN A 68 -7.45 -5.00 -0.77
N ALA A 69 -6.87 -4.36 -1.79
CA ALA A 69 -5.64 -3.58 -1.62
C ALA A 69 -5.85 -2.32 -0.75
N LEU A 70 -6.84 -1.48 -1.08
CA LEU A 70 -7.13 -0.27 -0.31
C LEU A 70 -7.59 -0.57 1.12
N PRO A 71 -8.52 -1.51 1.38
CA PRO A 71 -8.88 -1.86 2.75
C PRO A 71 -7.70 -2.34 3.60
N ASN A 72 -6.83 -3.20 3.05
CA ASN A 72 -5.63 -3.65 3.78
C ASN A 72 -4.65 -2.50 4.01
N PHE A 73 -4.42 -1.64 3.01
CA PHE A 73 -3.55 -0.48 3.16
C PHE A 73 -4.01 0.43 4.30
N TYR A 74 -5.29 0.81 4.32
CA TYR A 74 -5.81 1.68 5.36
C TYR A 74 -5.90 0.99 6.72
N PHE A 75 -6.20 -0.31 6.77
CA PHE A 75 -6.15 -1.08 8.01
C PHE A 75 -4.76 -1.01 8.66
N HIS A 76 -3.70 -1.28 7.90
CA HIS A 76 -2.33 -1.26 8.43
C HIS A 76 -1.85 0.16 8.76
N CYS A 77 -2.18 1.15 7.94
CA CYS A 77 -1.83 2.55 8.21
C CYS A 77 -2.50 3.06 9.50
N THR A 78 -3.79 2.77 9.67
CA THR A 78 -4.55 3.12 10.89
C THR A 78 -4.00 2.39 12.11
N THR A 79 -3.70 1.10 11.98
CA THR A 79 -3.11 0.30 13.07
C THR A 79 -1.77 0.88 13.53
N ALA A 80 -0.89 1.28 12.60
CA ALA A 80 0.38 1.91 12.94
C ALA A 80 0.18 3.27 13.64
N TYR A 81 -0.75 4.09 13.15
CA TYR A 81 -1.15 5.35 13.78
C TYR A 81 -1.64 5.12 15.22
N ASP A 82 -2.50 4.12 15.43
CA ASP A 82 -3.07 3.81 16.75
C ASP A 82 -2.00 3.30 17.72
N ILE A 83 -1.06 2.45 17.28
CA ILE A 83 0.07 1.99 18.11
C ILE A 83 0.91 3.18 18.57
N LEU A 84 1.30 4.07 17.66
CA LEU A 84 2.10 5.24 17.99
C LEU A 84 1.37 6.17 18.97
N ARG A 85 0.07 6.40 18.73
CA ARG A 85 -0.78 7.20 19.62
C ARG A 85 -0.91 6.58 21.00
N GLN A 86 -1.10 5.26 21.06
CA GLN A 86 -1.18 4.50 22.31
C GLN A 86 0.14 4.55 23.10
N CYS A 87 1.28 4.62 22.41
CA CYS A 87 2.61 4.81 23.00
C CYS A 87 2.90 6.25 23.44
N GLY A 88 1.94 7.18 23.35
CA GLY A 88 2.06 8.56 23.83
C GLY A 88 2.57 9.57 22.81
N ILE A 89 2.69 9.19 21.52
CA ILE A 89 2.98 10.17 20.47
C ILE A 89 1.72 11.00 20.21
N GLU A 90 1.85 12.33 20.23
CA GLU A 90 0.77 13.29 19.99
C GLU A 90 0.38 13.37 18.49
N LEU A 91 -0.05 12.25 17.91
CA LEU A 91 -0.66 12.22 16.59
C LEU A 91 -2.11 12.68 16.67
N GLY A 92 -2.58 13.39 15.64
CA GLY A 92 -3.96 13.80 15.45
C GLY A 92 -4.53 13.32 14.12
N LYS A 93 -5.84 13.52 13.93
CA LYS A 93 -6.53 13.15 12.67
C LYS A 93 -5.86 13.80 11.44
N ARG A 94 -5.28 15.00 11.58
CA ARG A 94 -4.61 15.71 10.48
C ARG A 94 -3.31 15.03 10.05
N ASP A 95 -2.58 14.37 10.95
CA ASP A 95 -1.38 13.60 10.60
C ASP A 95 -1.73 12.37 9.74
N PHE A 96 -2.91 11.77 9.97
CA PHE A 96 -3.41 10.68 9.15
C PHE A 96 -4.01 11.15 7.80
N MET A 97 -4.85 12.20 7.83
CA MET A 97 -5.54 12.70 6.64
C MET A 97 -4.61 13.46 5.67
N GLY A 98 -3.45 13.92 6.17
CA GLY A 98 -2.54 14.77 5.42
C GLY A 98 -3.07 16.19 5.21
N THR A 99 -2.34 16.95 4.39
CA THR A 99 -2.74 18.29 3.96
C THR A 99 -3.76 18.15 2.83
N PRO A 100 -4.95 18.79 2.92
CA PRO A 100 -5.88 18.82 1.80
C PRO A 100 -5.16 19.35 0.56
N VAL A 101 -5.30 18.66 -0.56
CA VAL A 101 -4.82 19.20 -1.83
C VAL A 101 -5.63 20.46 -2.10
N SER A 102 -4.97 21.60 -2.26
CA SER A 102 -5.64 22.80 -2.79
C SER A 102 -6.11 22.44 -4.20
N LEU A 103 -7.43 22.35 -4.37
CA LEU A 103 -8.07 22.21 -5.68
C LEU A 103 -7.87 23.48 -6.50
#